data_AF-A0A673BW39-F1
#
_entry.id   AF-A0A673BW39-F1
#
_cell.length_a   1.000
_cell.length_b   1.000
_cell.length_c   1.000
_cell.angle_alpha   90.00
_cell.angle_beta   90.00
_cell.angle_gamma   90.00
#
_symmetry.space_group_name_H-M   'P 1'
#
loop_
_entity.id
_entity.type
_entity.pdbx_description
1 polymer ?
#
loop_
_entity_poly.entity_id
_entity_poly.type
_entity_poly.pdbx_seq_one_letter_code
_entity_poly.pdbx_strand_id
1 'polypeptide(L)'
;DQPQRTQQGETLQIITKDLIRNLRIPQEDPSGKSVILTPAEFEQINSRSRVLTKEEIQAMKEASLKKRQEEMKAAQERNRQIFQLDLSHTENHTLSEIEIEAQERAMRLRERANALRMEQEDEIKKLNMLILGAQCQATRDAQIQEKKQIQAELLDEERRLDAMMEVDRRKALETMEKIEELRKKQRISGMQQIYEQIQQRWEETQVQDEMKEMEKQHVRNEQERMNMEDLQALLKKKEEQRRLQEEVRRINAETVRAKEQKKEEEKLNDLRNLEYIKKKMEQEAEYEAEQRRIKKEKELEIARMRARQEKARDYQAEQDELRARRNQEITDREWRRKEKELAVKKAQEEAMLKAARLEQIQSKEHCLSIEAGREKAEFERVLKVQQEAIIKQKEEEEKQHQRALHHAEAIRQQVKERELTAIANRREIFKEADRLKEEARQRRMRIAEIKEKKLRDLRATGLSEIHCSEVERKARASLH
;
A
#
# COMPACT_ATOMS: atom_id res chain seq x y z
N ASP A 1 -81.94 -12.12 11.76
CA ASP A 1 -83.26 -12.12 12.41
C ASP A 1 -83.94 -10.76 12.35
N GLN A 2 -85.20 -10.74 11.92
CA GLN A 2 -86.20 -9.75 12.30
C GLN A 2 -87.45 -10.54 12.70
N PRO A 3 -88.22 -10.13 13.73
CA PRO A 3 -89.25 -10.99 14.31
C PRO A 3 -90.46 -11.14 13.38
N GLN A 4 -90.92 -12.38 13.21
CA GLN A 4 -92.22 -12.66 12.58
C GLN A 4 -93.34 -12.05 13.42
N ARG A 5 -94.10 -11.12 12.85
CA ARG A 5 -95.35 -10.63 13.47
C ARG A 5 -96.42 -11.69 13.30
N THR A 6 -96.68 -12.46 14.35
CA THR A 6 -97.89 -13.29 14.46
C THR A 6 -99.12 -12.37 14.46
N GLN A 7 -99.92 -12.45 13.40
CA GLN A 7 -101.20 -11.76 13.35
C GLN A 7 -102.16 -12.42 14.35
N GLN A 8 -102.75 -11.59 15.22
CA GLN A 8 -103.68 -12.05 16.25
C GLN A 8 -105.10 -12.03 15.67
N GLY A 9 -105.74 -13.19 15.62
CA GLY A 9 -107.11 -13.30 15.08
C GLY A 9 -108.12 -12.56 15.96
N GLU A 10 -108.98 -11.77 15.32
CA GLU A 10 -109.93 -10.88 16.01
C GLU A 10 -110.96 -11.67 16.85
N THR A 11 -111.26 -11.14 18.03
CA THR A 11 -112.27 -11.69 18.94
C THR A 11 -113.27 -10.61 19.32
N LEU A 12 -114.56 -10.85 19.06
CA LEU A 12 -115.62 -9.95 19.50
C LEU A 12 -116.12 -10.40 20.87
N GLN A 13 -116.13 -9.45 21.82
CA GLN A 13 -116.84 -9.61 23.08
C GLN A 13 -118.32 -9.25 22.88
N ILE A 14 -119.19 -10.25 23.04
CA ILE A 14 -120.62 -10.02 23.13
C ILE A 14 -121.01 -10.06 24.60
N ILE A 15 -121.49 -8.91 25.08
CA ILE A 15 -121.98 -8.71 26.45
C ILE A 15 -123.51 -8.77 26.40
N THR A 16 -124.09 -9.82 26.98
CA THR A 16 -125.51 -9.81 27.39
C THR A 16 -125.57 -9.69 28.91
N LYS A 17 -126.73 -9.29 29.45
CA LYS A 17 -126.83 -8.76 30.83
C LYS A 17 -126.24 -9.65 31.93
N ASP A 18 -126.25 -10.97 31.74
CA ASP A 18 -125.84 -11.94 32.77
C ASP A 18 -124.61 -12.80 32.37
N LEU A 19 -124.00 -12.58 31.20
CA LEU A 19 -122.80 -13.33 30.75
C LEU A 19 -122.04 -12.62 29.60
N ILE A 20 -120.70 -12.61 29.69
CA ILE A 20 -119.81 -12.18 28.59
C ILE A 20 -119.34 -13.43 27.82
N ARG A 21 -119.37 -13.37 26.48
CA ARG A 21 -118.81 -14.42 25.62
C ARG A 21 -117.80 -13.84 24.62
N ASN A 22 -116.61 -14.42 24.60
CA ASN A 22 -115.59 -14.14 23.58
C ASN A 22 -115.85 -15.04 22.35
N LEU A 23 -116.26 -14.46 21.23
CA LEU A 23 -116.40 -15.16 19.96
C LEU A 23 -115.21 -14.84 19.05
N ARG A 24 -114.46 -15.88 18.66
CA ARG A 24 -113.36 -15.79 17.69
C ARG A 24 -113.92 -15.98 16.28
N ILE A 25 -113.75 -15.00 15.42
CA ILE A 25 -114.21 -15.08 14.02
C ILE A 25 -113.16 -15.86 13.21
N PRO A 26 -113.52 -16.92 12.47
CA PRO A 26 -112.66 -17.49 11.44
C PRO A 26 -112.56 -16.49 10.27
N GLN A 27 -111.36 -16.00 9.96
CA GLN A 27 -111.11 -15.06 8.86
C GLN A 27 -110.87 -15.76 7.49
N GLU A 28 -111.13 -17.06 7.38
CA GLU A 28 -110.90 -17.82 6.14
C GLU A 28 -112.19 -17.95 5.31
N ASP A 29 -112.20 -17.33 4.13
CA ASP A 29 -113.31 -17.41 3.17
C ASP A 29 -113.54 -18.85 2.67
N PRO A 30 -114.80 -19.36 2.64
CA PRO A 30 -115.12 -20.76 2.38
C PRO A 30 -115.00 -21.19 0.91
N SER A 31 -114.16 -20.52 0.10
CA SER A 31 -113.92 -20.85 -1.31
C SER A 31 -112.46 -21.16 -1.67
N GLY A 32 -111.49 -20.73 -0.86
CA GLY A 32 -110.05 -21.01 -1.04
C GLY A 32 -109.44 -20.56 -2.38
N LYS A 33 -110.07 -19.64 -3.11
CA LYS A 33 -109.70 -19.27 -4.50
C LYS A 33 -109.51 -17.77 -4.75
N SER A 34 -109.50 -16.95 -3.70
CA SER A 34 -109.31 -15.51 -3.74
C SER A 34 -108.04 -15.11 -2.97
N VAL A 35 -106.95 -14.81 -3.69
CA VAL A 35 -105.72 -14.26 -3.09
C VAL A 35 -105.85 -12.73 -3.01
N ILE A 36 -105.95 -12.19 -1.80
CA ILE A 36 -105.95 -10.74 -1.57
C ILE A 36 -104.51 -10.24 -1.61
N LEU A 37 -104.08 -9.72 -2.76
CA LEU A 37 -102.77 -9.08 -2.92
C LEU A 37 -102.78 -7.68 -2.30
N THR A 38 -101.86 -7.40 -1.37
CA THR A 38 -101.67 -6.02 -0.89
C THR A 38 -101.06 -5.13 -2.00
N PRO A 39 -101.24 -3.80 -1.97
CA PRO A 39 -100.65 -2.91 -2.97
C PRO A 39 -99.13 -3.06 -3.09
N ALA A 40 -98.42 -3.23 -1.98
CA ALA A 40 -96.97 -3.44 -1.97
C ALA A 40 -96.55 -4.79 -2.57
N GLU A 41 -97.34 -5.85 -2.39
CA GLU A 41 -97.11 -7.14 -3.04
C GLU A 41 -97.47 -7.08 -4.53
N PHE A 42 -98.53 -6.37 -4.91
CA PHE A 42 -98.89 -6.12 -6.30
C PHE A 42 -97.82 -5.30 -7.02
N GLU A 43 -97.22 -4.29 -6.37
CA GLU A 43 -96.07 -3.54 -6.89
C GLU A 43 -94.77 -4.38 -6.92
N GLN A 44 -94.51 -5.24 -5.92
CA GLN A 44 -93.41 -6.21 -5.99
C GLN A 44 -93.62 -7.23 -7.10
N ILE A 45 -94.84 -7.68 -7.34
CA ILE A 45 -95.19 -8.60 -8.42
C ILE A 45 -95.03 -7.89 -9.76
N ASN A 46 -95.54 -6.66 -9.93
CA ASN A 46 -95.35 -5.89 -11.16
C ASN A 46 -93.89 -5.51 -11.44
N SER A 47 -93.10 -5.21 -10.41
CA SER A 47 -91.65 -4.92 -10.58
C SER A 47 -90.79 -6.18 -10.79
N ARG A 48 -91.27 -7.37 -10.38
CA ARG A 48 -90.66 -8.67 -10.69
C ARG A 48 -91.16 -9.29 -12.01
N SER A 49 -92.39 -8.99 -12.43
CA SER A 49 -93.01 -9.47 -13.67
C SER A 49 -92.74 -8.55 -14.86
N ARG A 50 -92.37 -7.28 -14.61
CA ARG A 50 -91.66 -6.43 -15.58
C ARG A 50 -90.41 -7.19 -16.02
N VAL A 51 -90.50 -7.80 -17.20
CA VAL A 51 -89.36 -8.39 -17.88
C VAL A 51 -88.39 -7.26 -18.22
N LEU A 52 -87.40 -7.05 -17.35
CA LEU A 52 -86.37 -6.04 -17.54
C LEU A 52 -85.74 -6.24 -18.92
N THR A 53 -85.62 -5.15 -19.69
CA THR A 53 -85.00 -5.24 -21.01
C THR A 53 -83.54 -5.67 -20.86
N LYS A 54 -82.94 -6.21 -21.93
CA LYS A 54 -81.50 -6.60 -21.90
C LYS A 54 -80.62 -5.42 -21.47
N GLU A 55 -81.00 -4.21 -21.88
CA GLU A 55 -80.36 -2.94 -21.53
C GLU A 55 -80.56 -2.57 -20.05
N GLU A 56 -81.77 -2.72 -19.47
CA GLU A 56 -82.00 -2.49 -18.05
C GLU A 56 -81.21 -3.48 -17.16
N ILE A 57 -81.12 -4.74 -17.58
CA ILE A 57 -80.31 -5.77 -16.90
C ILE A 57 -78.81 -5.43 -17.00
N GLN A 58 -78.36 -4.93 -18.15
CA GLN A 58 -76.98 -4.47 -18.36
C GLN A 58 -76.68 -3.23 -17.50
N ALA A 59 -77.54 -2.22 -17.51
CA ALA A 59 -77.39 -1.00 -16.71
C ALA A 59 -77.36 -1.29 -15.19
N MET A 60 -78.21 -2.19 -14.69
CA MET A 60 -78.17 -2.61 -13.28
C MET A 60 -76.86 -3.36 -12.95
N LYS A 61 -76.40 -4.26 -13.82
CA LYS A 61 -75.11 -4.95 -13.66
C LYS A 61 -73.94 -3.97 -13.68
N GLU A 62 -73.94 -3.01 -14.59
CA GLU A 62 -72.93 -1.95 -14.66
C GLU A 62 -72.94 -1.06 -13.41
N ALA A 63 -74.11 -0.65 -12.91
CA ALA A 63 -74.20 0.13 -11.68
C ALA A 63 -73.68 -0.66 -10.46
N SER A 64 -73.96 -1.97 -10.39
CA SER A 64 -73.42 -2.85 -9.36
C SER A 64 -71.89 -3.04 -9.51
N LEU A 65 -71.38 -3.16 -10.73
CA LEU A 65 -69.95 -3.24 -11.01
C LEU A 65 -69.22 -1.92 -10.70
N LYS A 66 -69.81 -0.76 -11.02
CA LYS A 66 -69.27 0.57 -10.71
C LYS A 66 -69.17 0.76 -9.19
N LYS A 67 -70.23 0.46 -8.43
CA LYS A 67 -70.19 0.47 -6.95
C LYS A 67 -69.13 -0.46 -6.37
N ARG A 68 -69.03 -1.70 -6.86
CA ARG A 68 -67.95 -2.62 -6.45
C ARG A 68 -66.55 -2.11 -6.80
N GLN A 69 -66.38 -1.43 -7.93
CA GLN A 69 -65.11 -0.79 -8.30
C GLN A 69 -64.78 0.41 -7.40
N GLU A 70 -65.78 1.18 -6.98
CA GLU A 70 -65.64 2.29 -6.03
C GLU A 70 -65.29 1.78 -4.62
N GLU A 71 -65.99 0.75 -4.13
CA GLU A 71 -65.67 0.05 -2.88
C GLU A 71 -64.24 -0.53 -2.89
N MET A 72 -63.83 -1.16 -3.99
CA MET A 72 -62.48 -1.69 -4.18
C MET A 72 -61.42 -0.59 -4.26
N LYS A 73 -61.70 0.56 -4.89
CA LYS A 73 -60.79 1.72 -4.89
C LYS A 73 -60.64 2.29 -3.48
N ALA A 74 -61.74 2.51 -2.76
CA ALA A 74 -61.72 2.99 -1.38
C ALA A 74 -61.07 1.99 -0.40
N ALA A 75 -61.06 0.69 -0.71
CA ALA A 75 -60.26 -0.31 0.00
C ALA A 75 -58.76 -0.22 -0.37
N GLN A 76 -58.42 -0.09 -1.65
CA GLN A 76 -57.03 0.09 -2.10
C GLN A 76 -56.40 1.40 -1.60
N GLU A 77 -57.16 2.48 -1.50
CA GLU A 77 -56.72 3.77 -0.97
C GLU A 77 -56.46 3.70 0.54
N ARG A 78 -57.36 3.07 1.31
CA ARG A 78 -57.09 2.79 2.74
C ARG A 78 -55.89 1.87 2.93
N ASN A 79 -55.75 0.81 2.12
CA ASN A 79 -54.58 -0.07 2.20
C ASN A 79 -53.28 0.67 1.81
N ARG A 80 -53.32 1.62 0.86
CA ARG A 80 -52.18 2.50 0.53
C ARG A 80 -51.85 3.46 1.66
N GLN A 81 -52.85 4.07 2.32
CA GLN A 81 -52.66 4.94 3.47
C GLN A 81 -52.07 4.15 4.65
N ILE A 82 -52.59 2.96 4.95
CA ILE A 82 -52.03 2.06 5.97
C ILE A 82 -50.58 1.70 5.61
N PHE A 83 -50.29 1.30 4.37
CA PHE A 83 -48.92 0.97 3.94
C PHE A 83 -47.96 2.17 4.00
N GLN A 84 -48.43 3.38 3.69
CA GLN A 84 -47.65 4.62 3.84
C GLN A 84 -47.41 4.98 5.32
N LEU A 85 -48.41 4.77 6.17
CA LEU A 85 -48.27 4.95 7.62
C LEU A 85 -47.29 3.93 8.20
N ASP A 86 -47.38 2.66 7.81
CA ASP A 86 -46.52 1.55 8.26
C ASP A 86 -45.06 1.77 7.81
N LEU A 87 -44.85 2.17 6.54
CA LEU A 87 -43.56 2.69 6.06
C LEU A 87 -43.06 3.82 6.94
N SER A 88 -43.85 4.88 7.17
CA SER A 88 -43.44 5.99 8.03
C SER A 88 -43.19 5.56 9.48
N HIS A 89 -43.85 4.52 9.98
CA HIS A 89 -43.65 3.99 11.33
C HIS A 89 -42.36 3.18 11.46
N THR A 90 -41.94 2.50 10.38
CA THR A 90 -40.63 1.82 10.31
C THR A 90 -39.48 2.81 10.07
N GLU A 91 -39.69 3.85 9.26
CA GLU A 91 -38.69 4.90 9.01
C GLU A 91 -38.46 5.80 10.24
N ASN A 92 -39.52 6.08 11.01
CA ASN A 92 -39.46 6.88 12.24
C ASN A 92 -39.40 6.02 13.51
N HIS A 93 -39.03 4.74 13.43
CA HIS A 93 -38.85 3.91 14.61
C HIS A 93 -37.64 4.42 15.43
N THR A 94 -37.91 4.97 16.62
CA THR A 94 -36.85 5.42 17.53
C THR A 94 -36.05 4.23 18.02
N LEU A 95 -34.80 4.13 17.59
CA LEU A 95 -33.85 3.08 17.95
C LEU A 95 -33.86 2.81 19.45
N SER A 96 -33.94 1.54 19.82
CA SER A 96 -33.85 1.10 21.22
C SER A 96 -32.49 1.47 21.81
N GLU A 97 -32.39 1.66 23.13
CA GLU A 97 -31.12 1.94 23.82
C GLU A 97 -30.03 0.90 23.50
N ILE A 98 -30.43 -0.37 23.33
CA ILE A 98 -29.54 -1.48 22.94
C ILE A 98 -29.05 -1.31 21.49
N GLU A 99 -29.89 -0.80 20.59
CA GLU A 99 -29.56 -0.54 19.19
C GLU A 99 -28.68 0.70 19.05
N ILE A 100 -28.93 1.74 19.85
CA ILE A 100 -28.04 2.92 19.96
C ILE A 100 -26.67 2.47 20.48
N GLU A 101 -26.60 1.69 21.56
CA GLU A 101 -25.32 1.17 22.08
C GLU A 101 -24.63 0.25 21.06
N ALA A 102 -25.38 -0.55 20.29
CA ALA A 102 -24.85 -1.34 19.18
C ALA A 102 -24.30 -0.47 18.04
N GLN A 103 -25.01 0.60 17.65
CA GLN A 103 -24.54 1.56 16.65
C GLN A 103 -23.31 2.32 17.14
N GLU A 104 -23.26 2.80 18.38
CA GLU A 104 -22.07 3.43 18.94
C GLU A 104 -20.87 2.46 19.00
N ARG A 105 -21.09 1.18 19.32
CA ARG A 105 -20.03 0.15 19.31
C ARG A 105 -19.54 -0.10 17.88
N ALA A 106 -20.44 -0.16 16.90
CA ALA A 106 -20.10 -0.29 15.49
C ALA A 106 -19.37 0.97 14.94
N MET A 107 -19.79 2.16 15.35
CA MET A 107 -19.14 3.44 15.03
C MET A 107 -17.73 3.49 15.61
N ARG A 108 -17.56 3.25 16.92
CA ARG A 108 -16.24 3.18 17.59
C ARG A 108 -15.32 2.13 16.95
N LEU A 109 -15.86 0.97 16.56
CA LEU A 109 -15.10 -0.07 15.84
C LEU A 109 -14.68 0.39 14.43
N ARG A 110 -15.58 1.06 13.69
CA ARG A 110 -15.32 1.61 12.36
C ARG A 110 -14.31 2.76 12.41
N GLU A 111 -14.39 3.64 13.41
CA GLU A 111 -13.43 4.71 13.67
C GLU A 111 -12.06 4.14 14.02
N ARG A 112 -11.98 3.15 14.92
CA ARG A 112 -10.73 2.45 15.25
C ARG A 112 -10.13 1.74 14.03
N ALA A 113 -10.94 1.07 13.22
CA ALA A 113 -10.50 0.43 11.99
C ALA A 113 -10.00 1.46 10.94
N ASN A 114 -10.70 2.59 10.80
CA ASN A 114 -10.26 3.70 9.97
C ASN A 114 -8.92 4.27 10.47
N ALA A 115 -8.81 4.59 11.76
CA ALA A 115 -7.58 5.11 12.36
C ALA A 115 -6.39 4.16 12.10
N LEU A 116 -6.55 2.86 12.36
CA LEU A 116 -5.53 1.84 12.05
C LEU A 116 -5.16 1.79 10.56
N ARG A 117 -6.12 1.98 9.63
CA ARG A 117 -5.83 2.09 8.19
C ARG A 117 -5.04 3.35 7.85
N MET A 118 -5.27 4.47 8.53
CA MET A 118 -4.51 5.71 8.30
C MET A 118 -3.11 5.64 8.92
N GLU A 119 -2.93 4.99 10.08
CA GLU A 119 -1.60 4.70 10.63
C GLU A 119 -0.76 3.78 9.72
N GLN A 120 -1.41 3.04 8.81
CA GLN A 120 -0.74 2.24 7.80
C GLN A 120 -0.33 3.03 6.54
N GLU A 121 -0.72 4.29 6.38
CA GLU A 121 -0.24 5.13 5.28
C GLU A 121 1.25 5.50 5.48
N ASP A 122 2.08 5.31 4.45
CA ASP A 122 3.54 5.48 4.58
C ASP A 122 3.96 6.92 4.92
N GLU A 123 3.16 7.91 4.51
CA GLU A 123 3.34 9.31 4.92
C GLU A 123 3.12 9.53 6.43
N ILE A 124 2.22 8.75 7.04
CA ILE A 124 1.92 8.82 8.47
C ILE A 124 2.92 7.98 9.27
N LYS A 125 3.35 6.81 8.77
CA LYS A 125 4.50 6.06 9.32
C LYS A 125 5.77 6.91 9.40
N LYS A 126 6.08 7.66 8.34
CA LYS A 126 7.21 8.60 8.31
C LYS A 126 7.06 9.71 9.36
N LEU A 127 5.87 10.26 9.54
CA LEU A 127 5.61 11.25 10.60
C LEU A 127 5.75 10.64 12.01
N ASN A 128 5.23 9.43 12.24
CA ASN A 128 5.35 8.73 13.52
C ASN A 128 6.83 8.47 13.87
N MET A 129 7.67 8.12 12.90
CA MET A 129 9.12 7.97 13.07
C MET A 129 9.80 9.30 13.44
N LEU A 130 9.39 10.42 12.84
CA LEU A 130 9.89 11.75 13.19
C LEU A 130 9.45 12.19 14.60
N ILE A 131 8.20 11.91 14.97
CA ILE A 131 7.65 12.15 16.31
C ILE A 131 8.43 11.37 17.37
N LEU A 132 8.64 10.08 17.17
CA LEU A 132 9.42 9.24 18.09
C LEU A 132 10.88 9.72 18.19
N GLY A 133 11.49 10.13 17.07
CA GLY A 133 12.82 10.74 17.07
C GLY A 133 12.90 12.00 17.92
N ALA A 134 11.91 12.90 17.81
CA ALA A 134 11.83 14.11 18.61
C ALA A 134 11.58 13.85 20.11
N GLN A 135 10.76 12.86 20.45
CA GLN A 135 10.57 12.40 21.83
C GLN A 135 11.89 11.86 22.42
N CYS A 136 12.63 11.04 21.67
CA CYS A 136 13.95 10.56 22.09
C CYS A 136 14.98 11.69 22.23
N GLN A 137 14.95 12.71 21.37
CA GLN A 137 15.81 13.90 21.50
C GLN A 137 15.49 14.68 22.79
N ALA A 138 14.21 15.00 23.04
CA ALA A 138 13.79 15.72 24.23
C ALA A 138 14.17 14.98 25.53
N THR A 139 13.95 13.66 25.58
CA THR A 139 14.35 12.80 26.72
C THR A 139 15.86 12.82 26.93
N ARG A 140 16.65 12.75 25.85
CA ARG A 140 18.12 12.82 25.92
C ARG A 140 18.59 14.19 26.41
N ASP A 141 17.99 15.27 25.95
CA ASP A 141 18.38 16.63 26.34
C ASP A 141 18.02 16.91 27.81
N ALA A 142 16.90 16.36 28.31
CA ALA A 142 16.58 16.35 29.73
C ALA A 142 17.62 15.56 30.55
N GLN A 143 17.98 14.34 30.14
CA GLN A 143 19.03 13.53 30.80
C GLN A 143 20.41 14.21 30.80
N ILE A 144 20.72 15.01 29.76
CA ILE A 144 21.96 15.81 29.70
C ILE A 144 21.92 16.99 30.68
N GLN A 145 20.74 17.58 30.95
CA GLN A 145 20.57 18.62 31.96
C GLN A 145 20.64 18.03 33.38
N GLU A 146 19.91 16.95 33.64
CA GLU A 146 19.94 16.18 34.89
C GLU A 146 21.37 15.75 35.25
N LYS A 147 22.11 15.16 34.30
CA LYS A 147 23.51 14.77 34.52
C LYS A 147 24.41 15.97 34.87
N LYS A 148 24.18 17.15 34.29
CA LYS A 148 24.94 18.36 34.62
C LYS A 148 24.60 18.89 36.02
N GLN A 149 23.34 18.78 36.45
CA GLN A 149 22.91 19.13 37.81
C GLN A 149 23.57 18.21 38.83
N ILE A 150 23.47 16.89 38.64
CA ILE A 150 24.14 15.88 39.49
C ILE A 150 25.66 16.12 39.54
N GLN A 151 26.30 16.46 38.43
CA GLN A 151 27.73 16.79 38.41
C GLN A 151 28.07 18.08 39.17
N ALA A 152 27.21 19.09 39.17
CA ALA A 152 27.42 20.31 39.94
C ALA A 152 27.21 20.07 41.45
N GLU A 153 26.15 19.37 41.82
CA GLU A 153 25.85 18.99 43.21
C GLU A 153 26.96 18.13 43.82
N LEU A 154 27.48 17.16 43.06
CA LEU A 154 28.59 16.30 43.47
C LEU A 154 29.89 17.10 43.67
N LEU A 155 30.21 18.04 42.76
CA LEU A 155 31.36 18.94 42.92
C LEU A 155 31.24 19.87 44.14
N ASP A 156 30.03 20.30 44.51
CA ASP A 156 29.81 21.13 45.69
C ASP A 156 29.87 20.33 47.01
N GLU A 157 29.43 19.06 47.03
CA GLU A 157 29.65 18.17 48.18
C GLU A 157 31.13 17.73 48.29
N GLU A 158 31.84 17.50 47.19
CA GLU A 158 33.31 17.29 47.18
C GLU A 158 34.04 18.48 47.83
N ARG A 159 33.74 19.72 47.41
CA ARG A 159 34.29 20.94 48.01
C ARG A 159 34.01 21.04 49.52
N ARG A 160 32.82 20.61 49.95
CA ARG A 160 32.41 20.61 51.37
C ARG A 160 33.17 19.56 52.18
N LEU A 161 33.42 18.38 51.61
CA LEU A 161 34.23 17.33 52.22
C LEU A 161 35.71 17.75 52.30
N ASP A 162 36.28 18.33 51.25
CA ASP A 162 37.64 18.89 51.26
C ASP A 162 37.80 19.97 52.33
N ALA A 163 36.82 20.88 52.47
CA ALA A 163 36.82 21.89 53.53
C ALA A 163 36.76 21.27 54.95
N MET A 164 36.02 20.17 55.12
CA MET A 164 35.96 19.42 56.38
C MET A 164 37.31 18.74 56.69
N MET A 165 37.92 18.08 55.69
CA MET A 165 39.23 17.44 55.82
C MET A 165 40.34 18.46 56.11
N GLU A 166 40.31 19.65 55.49
CA GLU A 166 41.22 20.75 55.81
C GLU A 166 41.07 21.25 57.26
N VAL A 167 39.84 21.35 57.75
CA VAL A 167 39.56 21.72 59.15
C VAL A 167 40.09 20.66 60.12
N ASP A 168 39.89 19.38 59.84
CA ASP A 168 40.39 18.30 60.70
C ASP A 168 41.91 18.12 60.61
N ARG A 169 42.52 18.36 59.44
CA ARG A 169 43.98 18.43 59.29
C ARG A 169 44.58 19.56 60.11
N ARG A 170 43.92 20.73 60.18
CA ARG A 170 44.34 21.85 61.04
C ARG A 170 44.21 21.51 62.52
N LYS A 171 43.10 20.92 62.96
CA LYS A 171 42.96 20.41 64.35
C LYS A 171 44.05 19.41 64.70
N ALA A 172 44.39 18.48 63.80
CA ALA A 172 45.45 17.51 64.00
C ALA A 172 46.81 18.20 64.20
N LEU A 173 47.17 19.14 63.35
CA LEU A 173 48.39 19.95 63.50
C LEU A 173 48.41 20.73 64.82
N GLU A 174 47.33 21.43 65.15
CA GLU A 174 47.20 22.12 66.45
C GLU A 174 47.39 21.16 67.64
N THR A 175 46.89 19.93 67.58
CA THR A 175 47.11 18.95 68.66
C THR A 175 48.55 18.46 68.72
N MET A 176 49.22 18.31 67.57
CA MET A 176 50.65 18.01 67.52
C MET A 176 51.49 19.15 68.11
N GLU A 177 51.21 20.40 67.73
CA GLU A 177 51.86 21.60 68.29
C GLU A 177 51.68 21.67 69.82
N LYS A 178 50.46 21.44 70.32
CA LYS A 178 50.17 21.39 71.77
C LYS A 178 50.94 20.27 72.48
N ILE A 179 51.11 19.10 71.84
CA ILE A 179 51.95 18.00 72.35
C ILE A 179 53.44 18.36 72.33
N GLU A 180 53.93 19.03 71.29
CA GLU A 180 55.32 19.48 71.22
C GLU A 180 55.65 20.60 72.20
N GLU A 181 54.71 21.52 72.44
CA GLU A 181 54.77 22.49 73.54
C GLU A 181 54.87 21.81 74.90
N LEU A 182 54.02 20.80 75.18
CA LEU A 182 54.08 20.06 76.43
C LEU A 182 55.41 19.32 76.58
N ARG A 183 55.91 18.67 75.52
CA ARG A 183 57.26 18.08 75.49
C ARG A 183 58.37 19.12 75.65
N LYS A 184 58.20 20.35 75.15
CA LYS A 184 59.15 21.47 75.33
C LYS A 184 59.14 21.97 76.78
N LYS A 185 57.97 22.14 77.38
CA LYS A 185 57.78 22.49 78.80
C LYS A 185 58.36 21.41 79.73
N GLN A 186 58.13 20.13 79.43
CA GLN A 186 58.76 19.00 80.14
C GLN A 186 60.29 18.99 80.00
N ARG A 187 60.84 19.24 78.80
CA ARG A 187 62.30 19.36 78.61
C ARG A 187 62.90 20.53 79.37
N ILE A 188 62.22 21.68 79.43
CA ILE A 188 62.66 22.85 80.22
C ILE A 188 62.60 22.53 81.72
N SER A 189 61.54 21.90 82.21
CA SER A 189 61.41 21.51 83.61
C SER A 189 62.44 20.46 84.04
N GLY A 190 62.70 19.45 83.20
CA GLY A 190 63.78 18.48 83.44
C GLY A 190 65.18 19.11 83.39
N MET A 191 65.40 20.09 82.50
CA MET A 191 66.63 20.89 82.47
C MET A 191 66.79 21.72 83.75
N GLN A 192 65.71 22.34 84.26
CA GLN A 192 65.71 23.07 85.54
C GLN A 192 66.04 22.15 86.71
N GLN A 193 65.43 20.95 86.78
CA GLN A 193 65.75 19.94 87.80
C GLN A 193 67.21 19.47 87.71
N ILE A 194 67.80 19.37 86.50
CA ILE A 194 69.22 19.07 86.33
C ILE A 194 70.10 20.24 86.81
N TYR A 195 69.72 21.50 86.54
CA TYR A 195 70.42 22.66 87.10
C TYR A 195 70.35 22.70 88.64
N GLU A 196 69.18 22.43 89.22
CA GLU A 196 68.98 22.32 90.67
C GLU A 196 69.84 21.19 91.26
N GLN A 197 69.90 20.01 90.62
CA GLN A 197 70.77 18.90 91.03
C GLN A 197 72.26 19.21 90.88
N ILE A 198 72.67 19.95 89.85
CA ILE A 198 74.05 20.41 89.67
C ILE A 198 74.41 21.42 90.74
N GLN A 199 73.50 22.36 91.08
CA GLN A 199 73.71 23.32 92.14
C GLN A 199 73.77 22.64 93.51
N GLN A 200 72.83 21.74 93.84
CA GLN A 200 72.86 20.95 95.06
C GLN A 200 74.15 20.12 95.17
N ARG A 201 74.59 19.46 94.09
CA ARG A 201 75.87 18.74 94.07
C ARG A 201 77.07 19.67 94.21
N TRP A 202 77.00 20.90 93.70
CA TRP A 202 78.06 21.89 93.86
C TRP A 202 78.12 22.36 95.32
N GLU A 203 76.98 22.65 95.95
CA GLU A 203 76.84 22.98 97.37
C GLU A 203 77.33 21.80 98.26
N GLU A 204 76.92 20.56 97.98
CA GLU A 204 77.46 19.34 98.60
C GLU A 204 78.97 19.20 98.40
N THR A 205 79.49 19.56 97.22
CA THR A 205 80.93 19.49 96.92
C THR A 205 81.70 20.56 97.68
N GLN A 206 81.16 21.78 97.83
CA GLN A 206 81.75 22.81 98.69
C GLN A 206 81.78 22.34 100.14
N VAL A 207 80.66 21.85 100.70
CA VAL A 207 80.62 21.29 102.06
C VAL A 207 81.58 20.10 102.22
N GLN A 208 81.68 19.21 101.23
CA GLN A 208 82.66 18.13 101.25
C GLN A 208 84.10 18.61 101.13
N ASP A 209 84.38 19.69 100.39
CA ASP A 209 85.73 20.24 100.26
C ASP A 209 86.13 21.05 101.50
N GLU A 210 85.20 21.74 102.16
CA GLU A 210 85.36 22.31 103.51
C GLU A 210 85.66 21.20 104.54
N MET A 211 84.88 20.12 104.54
CA MET A 211 85.14 18.95 105.39
C MET A 211 86.50 18.32 105.07
N LYS A 212 86.86 18.15 103.79
CA LYS A 212 88.19 17.70 103.37
C LYS A 212 89.27 18.72 103.74
N GLU A 213 88.99 20.01 103.89
CA GLU A 213 89.98 20.98 104.36
C GLU A 213 90.18 20.93 105.87
N MET A 214 89.13 20.70 106.65
CA MET A 214 89.23 20.37 108.07
C MET A 214 89.99 19.04 108.28
N GLU A 215 89.69 18.00 107.48
CA GLU A 215 90.45 16.76 107.46
C GLU A 215 91.89 16.98 107.01
N LYS A 216 92.17 17.74 105.94
CA LYS A 216 93.54 18.10 105.52
C LYS A 216 94.26 18.92 106.59
N GLN A 217 93.58 19.73 107.40
CA GLN A 217 94.20 20.42 108.55
C GLN A 217 94.58 19.39 109.62
N HIS A 218 93.65 18.50 110.01
CA HIS A 218 93.92 17.44 110.98
C HIS A 218 95.03 16.46 110.51
N VAL A 219 95.02 16.10 109.23
CA VAL A 219 96.03 15.24 108.59
C VAL A 219 97.34 16.00 108.38
N ARG A 220 97.35 17.32 108.17
CA ARG A 220 98.61 18.10 108.21
C ARG A 220 99.21 18.11 109.61
N ASN A 221 98.40 18.28 110.66
CA ASN A 221 98.89 18.23 112.04
C ASN A 221 99.49 16.85 112.39
N GLU A 222 98.84 15.75 111.98
CA GLU A 222 99.38 14.39 112.15
C GLU A 222 100.55 14.08 111.19
N GLN A 223 100.55 14.61 109.96
CA GLN A 223 101.66 14.43 109.02
C GLN A 223 102.87 15.28 109.40
N GLU A 224 102.70 16.41 110.11
CA GLU A 224 103.82 17.15 110.71
C GLU A 224 104.45 16.37 111.85
N ARG A 225 103.67 15.67 112.68
CA ARG A 225 104.21 14.66 113.61
C ARG A 225 104.96 13.56 112.86
N MET A 226 104.31 12.89 111.90
CA MET A 226 104.92 11.79 111.15
C MET A 226 106.16 12.22 110.36
N ASN A 227 106.20 13.43 109.78
CA ASN A 227 107.36 13.95 109.06
C ASN A 227 108.56 14.20 109.99
N MET A 228 108.31 14.62 111.23
CA MET A 228 109.37 14.74 112.25
C MET A 228 109.94 13.37 112.64
N GLU A 229 109.21 12.28 112.41
CA GLU A 229 109.67 10.89 112.56
C GLU A 229 110.35 10.38 111.25
N ASP A 230 109.75 10.61 110.08
CA ASP A 230 110.23 10.11 108.77
C ASP A 230 111.47 10.84 108.23
N LEU A 231 111.73 12.09 108.64
CA LEU A 231 113.00 12.76 108.35
C LEU A 231 114.19 11.99 108.96
N GLN A 232 113.96 11.26 110.05
CA GLN A 232 114.92 10.38 110.70
C GLN A 232 115.10 9.04 109.96
N ALA A 233 114.26 8.75 108.96
CA ALA A 233 114.28 7.53 108.15
C ALA A 233 114.81 7.76 106.72
N LEU A 234 114.37 8.83 106.03
CA LEU A 234 114.69 9.04 104.61
C LEU A 234 116.18 9.33 104.32
N LEU A 235 116.94 9.75 105.34
CA LEU A 235 118.40 9.84 105.30
C LEU A 235 119.12 8.49 105.03
N LYS A 236 118.41 7.36 105.09
CA LYS A 236 118.97 5.99 105.04
C LYS A 236 118.77 5.25 103.71
N LYS A 237 118.30 5.90 102.63
CA LYS A 237 117.72 5.17 101.47
C LYS A 237 118.03 5.67 100.05
N LYS A 238 118.75 6.77 99.85
CA LYS A 238 118.83 7.47 98.54
C LYS A 238 119.93 6.97 97.59
N GLU A 239 120.51 5.79 97.86
CA GLU A 239 121.85 5.42 97.39
C GLU A 239 121.88 4.44 96.20
N GLU A 240 120.72 3.99 95.69
CA GLU A 240 120.65 2.68 94.99
C GLU A 240 120.38 2.66 93.45
N GLN A 241 119.60 3.58 92.85
CA GLN A 241 118.67 3.13 91.77
C GLN A 241 118.94 3.48 90.27
N ARG A 242 119.85 4.38 89.87
CA ARG A 242 119.86 4.99 88.50
C ARG A 242 120.25 4.08 87.30
N ARG A 243 119.38 3.16 86.85
CA ARG A 243 119.58 2.24 85.69
C ARG A 243 118.22 1.84 85.05
N LEU A 244 118.02 1.94 83.72
CA LEU A 244 116.92 1.21 83.01
C LEU A 244 117.07 0.97 81.47
N GLN A 245 116.38 1.74 80.61
CA GLN A 245 115.79 1.27 79.32
C GLN A 245 115.81 2.32 78.17
N GLU A 246 115.67 1.88 76.91
CA GLU A 246 115.40 2.76 75.74
C GLU A 246 114.54 2.10 74.60
N GLU A 247 115.13 1.22 73.77
CA GLU A 247 114.75 0.86 72.38
C GLU A 247 113.39 1.25 71.75
N VAL A 248 112.36 0.40 71.84
CA VAL A 248 111.53 0.02 70.67
C VAL A 248 110.82 1.18 69.93
N ARG A 249 110.92 1.22 68.58
CA ARG A 249 110.55 2.42 67.79
C ARG A 249 110.18 2.27 66.28
N ARG A 250 110.02 1.06 65.72
CA ARG A 250 110.31 0.81 64.27
C ARG A 250 109.49 -0.32 63.60
N ILE A 251 108.37 -0.03 62.90
CA ILE A 251 107.49 -1.07 62.28
C ILE A 251 106.84 -0.75 60.89
N ASN A 252 106.00 0.29 60.75
CA ASN A 252 104.79 0.28 59.87
C ASN A 252 104.97 0.66 58.37
N ALA A 253 104.26 -0.01 57.43
CA ALA A 253 104.53 -0.02 55.97
C ALA A 253 103.30 0.13 55.00
N GLU A 254 103.45 -0.22 53.71
CA GLU A 254 102.54 0.06 52.55
C GLU A 254 101.38 -0.95 52.36
N THR A 255 100.31 -0.58 51.61
CA THR A 255 99.00 -1.27 51.61
C THR A 255 98.09 -1.13 50.35
N VAL A 256 98.43 -0.33 49.33
CA VAL A 256 97.43 0.57 48.71
C VAL A 256 96.71 0.07 47.43
N ARG A 257 97.38 -0.68 46.56
CA ARG A 257 97.38 -0.39 45.11
C ARG A 257 96.20 -0.86 44.20
N ALA A 258 95.13 -1.49 44.68
CA ALA A 258 94.33 -2.40 43.82
C ALA A 258 92.85 -1.99 43.51
N LYS A 259 92.56 -0.98 42.67
CA LYS A 259 91.15 -0.49 42.47
C LYS A 259 90.60 -0.07 41.08
N GLU A 260 91.29 -0.20 39.94
CA GLU A 260 90.94 0.61 38.73
C GLU A 260 90.09 -0.03 37.59
N GLN A 261 89.85 -1.34 37.53
CA GLN A 261 89.52 -2.05 36.26
C GLN A 261 88.01 -2.31 35.93
N LYS A 262 87.09 -1.33 35.96
CA LYS A 262 85.66 -1.57 35.60
C LYS A 262 84.92 -0.42 34.87
N LYS A 263 85.25 -0.11 33.59
CA LYS A 263 84.67 1.08 32.90
C LYS A 263 84.39 1.02 31.38
N GLU A 264 84.38 -0.14 30.69
CA GLU A 264 84.45 -0.15 29.21
C GLU A 264 83.25 -0.66 28.38
N GLU A 265 82.21 -1.29 28.96
CA GLU A 265 81.25 -2.10 28.16
C GLU A 265 80.08 -1.36 27.45
N GLU A 266 79.74 -0.11 27.81
CA GLU A 266 78.45 0.53 27.41
C GLU A 266 78.40 1.21 26.02
N LYS A 267 79.26 0.85 25.06
CA LYS A 267 79.40 1.59 23.77
C LYS A 267 78.70 1.01 22.53
N LEU A 268 77.90 -0.05 22.65
CA LEU A 268 77.38 -0.80 21.48
C LEU A 268 75.89 -0.54 21.14
N ASN A 269 75.48 0.73 21.11
CA ASN A 269 74.13 1.15 20.78
C ASN A 269 73.95 1.44 19.25
N ASP A 270 72.70 1.67 18.81
CA ASP A 270 72.34 2.50 17.63
C ASP A 270 72.99 2.22 16.25
N LEU A 271 72.47 1.26 15.46
CA LEU A 271 72.79 1.21 14.00
C LEU A 271 71.72 0.71 13.02
N ARG A 272 70.52 0.25 13.46
CA ARG A 272 69.37 -0.05 12.55
C ARG A 272 68.03 0.09 13.28
N ASN A 273 67.26 1.19 13.28
CA ASN A 273 67.17 2.37 12.42
C ASN A 273 66.97 2.09 10.92
N LEU A 274 65.95 2.72 10.32
CA LEU A 274 65.55 2.59 8.90
C LEU A 274 65.10 1.15 8.50
N GLU A 275 64.09 0.90 7.65
CA GLU A 275 63.41 1.73 6.66
C GLU A 275 61.92 1.28 6.52
N TYR A 276 60.93 2.18 6.47
CA TYR A 276 60.50 2.87 5.24
C TYR A 276 59.77 2.00 4.18
N ILE A 277 59.40 0.74 4.47
CA ILE A 277 58.43 -0.02 3.64
C ILE A 277 57.10 -0.12 4.43
N LYS A 278 56.49 0.98 4.85
CA LYS A 278 55.63 1.88 4.03
C LYS A 278 54.62 1.18 3.12
N LYS A 279 53.34 1.46 3.38
CA LYS A 279 52.42 2.19 2.48
C LYS A 279 52.29 1.73 1.00
N LYS A 280 52.59 0.48 0.65
CA LYS A 280 52.40 -0.04 -0.73
C LYS A 280 51.22 -1.01 -0.88
N MET A 281 50.66 -1.51 0.22
CA MET A 281 49.65 -2.59 0.20
C MET A 281 48.19 -2.12 0.10
N GLU A 282 47.93 -0.81 0.03
CA GLU A 282 46.59 -0.22 0.26
C GLU A 282 46.00 0.56 -0.94
N GLN A 283 46.66 0.56 -2.11
CA GLN A 283 46.19 1.32 -3.30
C GLN A 283 45.91 0.47 -4.55
N GLU A 284 46.25 -0.81 -4.58
CA GLU A 284 45.91 -1.70 -5.71
C GLU A 284 44.41 -2.14 -5.68
N ALA A 285 43.66 -1.71 -4.66
CA ALA A 285 42.23 -1.97 -4.44
C ALA A 285 41.26 -1.24 -5.42
N GLU A 286 41.77 -0.39 -6.32
CA GLU A 286 40.92 0.45 -7.19
C GLU A 286 40.68 -0.11 -8.61
N TYR A 287 41.42 -1.13 -9.06
CA TYR A 287 41.40 -1.51 -10.49
C TYR A 287 40.35 -2.58 -10.88
N GLU A 288 40.03 -3.55 -10.03
CA GLU A 288 39.10 -4.66 -10.41
C GLU A 288 37.64 -4.21 -10.64
N ALA A 289 37.30 -2.97 -10.29
CA ALA A 289 36.01 -2.36 -10.59
C ALA A 289 35.74 -2.16 -12.11
N GLU A 290 36.74 -2.30 -12.98
CA GLU A 290 36.60 -2.21 -14.44
C GLU A 290 35.65 -3.26 -15.07
N GLN A 291 35.31 -4.35 -14.37
CA GLN A 291 34.35 -5.36 -14.86
C GLN A 291 32.91 -4.84 -15.07
N ARG A 292 32.66 -3.53 -14.90
CA ARG A 292 31.39 -2.86 -15.24
C ARG A 292 31.18 -2.60 -16.74
N ARG A 293 32.11 -2.99 -17.64
CA ARG A 293 31.92 -2.85 -19.10
C ARG A 293 31.02 -3.91 -19.76
N ILE A 294 30.78 -5.07 -19.15
CA ILE A 294 30.09 -6.22 -19.76
C ILE A 294 28.55 -6.07 -19.72
N LYS A 295 27.97 -4.95 -20.21
CA LYS A 295 26.52 -4.72 -20.08
C LYS A 295 25.79 -3.82 -21.10
N LYS A 296 26.39 -3.36 -22.21
CA LYS A 296 25.69 -2.49 -23.20
C LYS A 296 26.02 -2.73 -24.70
N GLU A 297 26.03 -3.99 -25.12
CA GLU A 297 25.80 -4.39 -26.53
C GLU A 297 24.75 -5.52 -26.50
N LYS A 298 23.48 -5.23 -26.20
CA LYS A 298 22.45 -4.77 -27.14
C LYS A 298 22.38 -5.61 -28.43
N GLU A 299 21.30 -6.40 -28.51
CA GLU A 299 20.30 -6.38 -29.59
C GLU A 299 20.86 -6.53 -31.01
N LEU A 300 20.90 -7.76 -31.55
CA LEU A 300 19.79 -8.47 -32.23
C LEU A 300 19.49 -8.01 -33.67
N GLU A 301 19.57 -9.00 -34.57
CA GLU A 301 19.03 -9.06 -35.93
C GLU A 301 19.70 -8.22 -37.05
N ILE A 302 19.27 -8.52 -38.29
CA ILE A 302 19.77 -7.98 -39.58
C ILE A 302 21.12 -8.56 -40.06
N ALA A 303 21.18 -9.89 -40.20
CA ALA A 303 22.18 -10.59 -41.03
C ALA A 303 21.59 -11.82 -41.78
N ARG A 304 20.27 -11.82 -42.06
CA ARG A 304 19.54 -13.06 -42.43
C ARG A 304 18.71 -13.03 -43.74
N MET A 305 18.78 -11.97 -44.55
CA MET A 305 18.06 -11.87 -45.84
C MET A 305 18.84 -11.09 -46.90
N ARG A 306 18.81 -11.58 -48.16
CA ARG A 306 19.53 -11.08 -49.37
C ARG A 306 21.05 -11.34 -49.27
N ALA A 307 21.74 -12.01 -50.19
CA ALA A 307 21.51 -12.35 -51.60
C ALA A 307 21.73 -13.87 -51.85
N ARG A 308 21.02 -14.59 -52.76
CA ARG A 308 20.67 -14.35 -54.18
C ARG A 308 21.76 -14.81 -55.17
N GLN A 309 22.15 -16.08 -55.06
CA GLN A 309 22.68 -16.93 -56.13
C GLN A 309 21.62 -18.03 -56.43
N GLU A 310 21.56 -18.77 -57.55
CA GLU A 310 22.01 -18.58 -58.95
C GLU A 310 21.73 -19.91 -59.69
N LYS A 311 20.63 -20.03 -60.48
CA LYS A 311 20.26 -21.26 -61.23
C LYS A 311 19.02 -21.08 -62.15
N ALA A 312 19.14 -20.44 -63.31
CA ALA A 312 17.94 -20.14 -64.14
C ALA A 312 18.11 -19.86 -65.66
N ARG A 313 19.14 -20.36 -66.37
CA ARG A 313 19.19 -20.32 -67.87
C ARG A 313 19.98 -21.49 -68.47
N ASP A 314 19.40 -22.14 -69.48
CA ASP A 314 20.06 -22.62 -70.72
C ASP A 314 19.00 -23.03 -71.76
N TYR A 315 19.40 -23.33 -73.02
CA TYR A 315 18.53 -23.28 -74.22
C TYR A 315 18.65 -24.51 -75.14
N GLN A 316 17.54 -25.21 -75.39
CA GLN A 316 17.34 -26.28 -76.40
C GLN A 316 15.82 -26.35 -76.75
N ALA A 317 15.35 -26.63 -77.97
CA ALA A 317 15.99 -26.67 -79.30
C ALA A 317 14.90 -26.55 -80.40
N GLU A 318 15.26 -26.16 -81.63
CA GLU A 318 14.33 -25.89 -82.76
C GLU A 318 14.79 -26.62 -84.05
N GLN A 319 13.99 -27.52 -84.65
CA GLN A 319 14.08 -27.97 -86.07
C GLN A 319 12.99 -29.02 -86.50
N ASP A 320 12.46 -28.93 -87.74
CA ASP A 320 12.12 -30.02 -88.74
C ASP A 320 10.88 -29.74 -89.66
N GLU A 321 11.02 -29.72 -91.02
CA GLU A 321 9.89 -29.54 -92.00
C GLU A 321 10.14 -29.90 -93.54
N LEU A 322 9.07 -30.13 -94.37
CA LEU A 322 8.87 -29.99 -95.89
C LEU A 322 9.02 -31.15 -96.99
N ARG A 323 8.04 -31.33 -97.98
CA ARG A 323 8.05 -31.88 -99.44
C ARG A 323 6.65 -32.32 -100.13
N ALA A 324 6.34 -32.24 -101.50
CA ALA A 324 5.28 -33.00 -102.36
C ALA A 324 4.79 -32.50 -103.84
N ARG A 325 4.01 -33.31 -104.68
CA ARG A 325 2.91 -33.03 -105.76
C ARG A 325 3.04 -33.26 -107.35
N ARG A 326 2.01 -33.76 -108.17
CA ARG A 326 1.79 -33.68 -109.71
C ARG A 326 0.57 -34.39 -110.50
N ASN A 327 0.21 -33.98 -111.78
CA ASN A 327 -0.41 -34.61 -113.06
C ASN A 327 -1.94 -34.99 -113.41
N GLN A 328 -2.46 -34.85 -114.70
CA GLN A 328 -3.77 -35.38 -115.35
C GLN A 328 -4.01 -35.15 -116.94
N GLU A 329 -4.98 -35.80 -117.71
CA GLU A 329 -5.37 -35.55 -119.21
C GLU A 329 -6.62 -36.33 -119.93
N ILE A 330 -7.09 -35.96 -121.18
CA ILE A 330 -7.77 -36.68 -122.40
C ILE A 330 -9.34 -36.76 -122.78
N THR A 331 -9.81 -36.77 -124.10
CA THR A 331 -11.26 -37.01 -124.66
C THR A 331 -11.50 -37.26 -126.24
N ASP A 332 -12.72 -37.66 -126.81
CA ASP A 332 -13.05 -37.94 -128.30
C ASP A 332 -14.56 -37.76 -128.91
N ARG A 333 -15.03 -38.37 -130.08
CA ARG A 333 -16.07 -37.89 -131.13
C ARG A 333 -17.03 -38.91 -131.96
N GLU A 334 -18.20 -38.51 -132.59
CA GLU A 334 -19.08 -39.20 -133.66
C GLU A 334 -20.39 -38.42 -134.14
N TRP A 335 -20.70 -38.10 -135.44
CA TRP A 335 -21.61 -36.93 -135.77
C TRP A 335 -22.99 -37.02 -136.54
N ARG A 336 -23.09 -36.70 -137.86
CA ARG A 336 -24.21 -35.87 -138.41
C ARG A 336 -25.63 -36.44 -138.58
N ARG A 337 -25.91 -37.66 -139.06
CA ARG A 337 -27.32 -38.06 -139.36
C ARG A 337 -28.18 -38.14 -138.09
N LYS A 338 -27.53 -38.29 -136.93
CA LYS A 338 -28.13 -38.08 -135.60
C LYS A 338 -28.87 -36.73 -135.56
N GLU A 339 -28.33 -35.66 -136.13
CA GLU A 339 -28.77 -34.26 -135.93
C GLU A 339 -30.23 -33.94 -136.22
N LYS A 340 -30.91 -34.50 -137.24
CA LYS A 340 -32.28 -34.07 -137.60
C LYS A 340 -33.38 -34.84 -136.88
N GLU A 341 -33.19 -36.14 -136.61
CA GLU A 341 -34.01 -36.82 -135.61
C GLU A 341 -33.72 -36.29 -134.22
N LEU A 342 -32.44 -36.05 -133.89
CA LEU A 342 -32.09 -35.24 -132.73
C LEU A 342 -32.71 -33.85 -132.81
N ALA A 343 -33.01 -33.22 -133.95
CA ALA A 343 -33.60 -31.87 -133.93
C ALA A 343 -35.06 -31.90 -133.44
N VAL A 344 -35.86 -32.88 -133.85
CA VAL A 344 -37.24 -33.03 -133.36
C VAL A 344 -37.26 -33.63 -131.95
N LYS A 345 -36.40 -34.62 -131.68
CA LYS A 345 -36.22 -35.18 -130.34
C LYS A 345 -35.71 -34.10 -129.37
N LYS A 346 -34.63 -33.37 -129.69
CA LYS A 346 -34.20 -32.14 -128.98
C LYS A 346 -35.30 -31.11 -128.86
N ALA A 347 -36.20 -30.92 -129.83
CA ALA A 347 -37.27 -29.93 -129.67
C ALA A 347 -38.32 -30.38 -128.62
N GLN A 348 -38.65 -31.67 -128.59
CA GLN A 348 -39.56 -32.27 -127.61
C GLN A 348 -38.89 -32.43 -126.24
N GLU A 349 -37.64 -32.89 -126.20
CA GLU A 349 -36.75 -32.92 -125.05
C GLU A 349 -36.50 -31.51 -124.53
N GLU A 350 -36.29 -30.50 -125.37
CA GLU A 350 -36.18 -29.09 -124.96
C GLU A 350 -37.51 -28.58 -124.40
N ALA A 351 -38.66 -28.97 -124.95
CA ALA A 351 -39.96 -28.59 -124.40
C ALA A 351 -40.17 -29.22 -123.01
N MET A 352 -39.86 -30.52 -122.86
CA MET A 352 -39.91 -31.23 -121.58
C MET A 352 -38.85 -30.72 -120.59
N LEU A 353 -37.64 -30.37 -121.05
CA LEU A 353 -36.58 -29.77 -120.24
C LEU A 353 -36.92 -28.33 -119.87
N LYS A 354 -37.61 -27.55 -120.72
CA LYS A 354 -38.11 -26.22 -120.37
C LYS A 354 -39.24 -26.33 -119.35
N ALA A 355 -40.16 -27.27 -119.49
CA ALA A 355 -41.20 -27.56 -118.50
C ALA A 355 -40.60 -28.03 -117.17
N ALA A 356 -39.80 -29.10 -117.16
CA ALA A 356 -39.12 -29.61 -115.97
C ALA A 356 -38.16 -28.60 -115.33
N ARG A 357 -37.57 -27.67 -116.11
CA ARG A 357 -36.75 -26.58 -115.58
C ARG A 357 -37.60 -25.44 -115.01
N LEU A 358 -38.79 -25.17 -115.54
CA LEU A 358 -39.76 -24.27 -114.90
C LEU A 358 -40.30 -24.88 -113.60
N GLU A 359 -40.64 -26.17 -113.58
CA GLU A 359 -41.01 -26.91 -112.37
C GLU A 359 -39.85 -26.95 -111.35
N GLN A 360 -38.61 -27.14 -111.80
CA GLN A 360 -37.42 -27.06 -110.94
C GLN A 360 -37.20 -25.64 -110.41
N ILE A 361 -37.41 -24.59 -111.21
CA ILE A 361 -37.33 -23.19 -110.77
C ILE A 361 -38.40 -22.92 -109.71
N GLN A 362 -39.67 -23.25 -109.98
CA GLN A 362 -40.77 -23.08 -109.03
C GLN A 362 -40.55 -23.89 -107.74
N SER A 363 -40.07 -25.13 -107.85
CA SER A 363 -39.71 -25.96 -106.69
C SER A 363 -38.57 -25.35 -105.89
N LYS A 364 -37.55 -24.79 -106.56
CA LYS A 364 -36.43 -24.11 -105.91
C LYS A 364 -36.86 -22.80 -105.25
N GLU A 365 -37.71 -22.00 -105.90
CA GLU A 365 -38.29 -20.78 -105.34
C GLU A 365 -39.15 -21.09 -104.11
N HIS A 366 -39.92 -22.19 -104.15
CA HIS A 366 -40.69 -22.68 -103.00
C HIS A 366 -39.78 -23.12 -101.85
N CYS A 367 -38.73 -23.91 -102.12
CA CYS A 367 -37.74 -24.29 -101.10
C CYS A 367 -37.03 -23.07 -100.50
N LEU A 368 -36.54 -22.13 -101.31
CA LEU A 368 -35.91 -20.89 -100.85
C LEU A 368 -36.86 -20.02 -100.02
N SER A 369 -38.16 -20.00 -100.36
CA SER A 369 -39.18 -19.31 -99.56
C SER A 369 -39.39 -19.96 -98.20
N ILE A 370 -39.41 -21.30 -98.13
CA ILE A 370 -39.47 -22.06 -96.88
C ILE A 370 -38.19 -21.88 -96.05
N GLU A 371 -37.02 -21.90 -96.68
CA GLU A 371 -35.71 -21.69 -96.04
C GLU A 371 -35.62 -20.29 -95.44
N ALA A 372 -35.90 -19.23 -96.21
CA ALA A 372 -35.95 -17.86 -95.70
C ALA A 372 -37.04 -17.66 -94.62
N GLY A 373 -38.12 -18.44 -94.64
CA GLY A 373 -39.12 -18.49 -93.57
C GLY A 373 -38.58 -19.12 -92.27
N ARG A 374 -37.83 -20.22 -92.39
CA ARG A 374 -37.15 -20.90 -91.27
C ARG A 374 -36.06 -20.03 -90.67
N GLU A 375 -35.21 -19.43 -91.49
CA GLU A 375 -34.15 -18.50 -91.06
C GLU A 375 -34.72 -17.32 -90.26
N LYS A 376 -35.81 -16.70 -90.74
CA LYS A 376 -36.51 -15.65 -89.98
C LYS A 376 -37.05 -16.16 -88.65
N ALA A 377 -37.69 -17.32 -88.63
CA ALA A 377 -38.21 -17.93 -87.41
C ALA A 377 -37.10 -18.38 -86.44
N GLU A 378 -35.89 -18.66 -86.91
CA GLU A 378 -34.70 -18.93 -86.09
C GLU A 378 -34.08 -17.64 -85.56
N PHE A 379 -33.91 -16.63 -86.41
CA PHE A 379 -33.46 -15.30 -86.02
C PHE A 379 -34.37 -14.68 -84.94
N GLU A 380 -35.70 -14.75 -85.11
CA GLU A 380 -36.66 -14.29 -84.11
C GLU A 380 -36.58 -15.07 -82.78
N ARG A 381 -36.34 -16.39 -82.83
CA ARG A 381 -36.16 -17.20 -81.62
C ARG A 381 -34.86 -16.82 -80.89
N VAL A 382 -33.76 -16.65 -81.62
CA VAL A 382 -32.48 -16.18 -81.06
C VAL A 382 -32.63 -14.77 -80.49
N LEU A 383 -33.30 -13.86 -81.18
CA LEU A 383 -33.55 -12.48 -80.72
C LEU A 383 -34.35 -12.47 -79.41
N LYS A 384 -35.41 -13.28 -79.29
CA LYS A 384 -36.22 -13.42 -78.07
C LYS A 384 -35.37 -13.96 -76.90
N VAL A 385 -34.57 -15.01 -77.13
CA VAL A 385 -33.65 -15.55 -76.11
C VAL A 385 -32.59 -14.53 -75.69
N GLN A 386 -32.06 -13.73 -76.62
CA GLN A 386 -31.12 -12.64 -76.29
C GLN A 386 -31.79 -11.52 -75.48
N GLN A 387 -33.02 -11.13 -75.83
CA GLN A 387 -33.79 -10.14 -75.06
C GLN A 387 -34.08 -10.64 -73.64
N GLU A 388 -34.50 -11.90 -73.48
CA GLU A 388 -34.68 -12.52 -72.16
C GLU A 388 -33.37 -12.59 -71.36
N ALA A 389 -32.24 -12.90 -72.00
CA ALA A 389 -30.94 -12.93 -71.34
C ALA A 389 -30.51 -11.54 -70.85
N ILE A 390 -30.74 -10.49 -71.66
CA ILE A 390 -30.47 -9.09 -71.28
C ILE A 390 -31.36 -8.65 -70.11
N ILE A 391 -32.63 -9.07 -70.07
CA ILE A 391 -33.54 -8.79 -68.94
C ILE A 391 -33.05 -9.49 -67.67
N LYS A 392 -32.74 -10.80 -67.75
CA LYS A 392 -32.23 -11.60 -66.61
C LYS A 392 -30.91 -11.03 -66.08
N GLN A 393 -29.99 -10.64 -66.95
CA GLN A 393 -28.73 -10.01 -66.55
C GLN A 393 -28.97 -8.68 -65.83
N LYS A 394 -29.84 -7.80 -66.34
CA LYS A 394 -30.19 -6.53 -65.67
C LYS A 394 -30.83 -6.75 -64.30
N GLU A 395 -31.73 -7.73 -64.18
CA GLU A 395 -32.30 -8.10 -62.89
C GLU A 395 -31.22 -8.59 -61.90
N GLU A 396 -30.23 -9.35 -62.36
CA GLU A 396 -29.13 -9.81 -61.52
C GLU A 396 -28.16 -8.67 -61.14
N GLU A 397 -27.88 -7.75 -62.06
CA GLU A 397 -27.12 -6.53 -61.80
C GLU A 397 -27.83 -5.62 -60.77
N GLU A 398 -29.15 -5.43 -60.89
CA GLU A 398 -29.95 -4.71 -59.89
C GLU A 398 -29.95 -5.41 -58.52
N LYS A 399 -30.13 -6.74 -58.48
CA LYS A 399 -30.07 -7.53 -57.23
C LYS A 399 -28.68 -7.46 -56.60
N GLN A 400 -27.61 -7.44 -57.38
CA GLN A 400 -26.24 -7.24 -56.90
C GLN A 400 -26.03 -5.80 -56.40
N HIS A 401 -26.54 -4.79 -57.11
CA HIS A 401 -26.46 -3.40 -56.70
C HIS A 401 -27.19 -3.14 -55.38
N GLN A 402 -28.42 -3.64 -55.22
CA GLN A 402 -29.19 -3.57 -53.97
C GLN A 402 -28.46 -4.25 -52.80
N ARG A 403 -27.87 -5.44 -53.02
CA ARG A 403 -27.02 -6.12 -52.02
C ARG A 403 -25.80 -5.29 -51.64
N ALA A 404 -25.13 -4.66 -52.61
CA ALA A 404 -23.98 -3.79 -52.36
C ALA A 404 -24.38 -2.52 -51.59
N LEU A 405 -25.52 -1.91 -51.91
CA LEU A 405 -26.07 -0.78 -51.16
C LEU A 405 -26.36 -1.16 -49.70
N HIS A 406 -27.11 -2.23 -49.46
CA HIS A 406 -27.41 -2.70 -48.09
C HIS A 406 -26.16 -3.12 -47.31
N HIS A 407 -25.16 -3.72 -47.97
CA HIS A 407 -23.88 -4.02 -47.34
C HIS A 407 -23.12 -2.74 -46.94
N ALA A 408 -23.11 -1.72 -47.81
CA ALA A 408 -22.54 -0.41 -47.50
C ALA A 408 -23.32 0.33 -46.39
N GLU A 409 -24.64 0.15 -46.31
CA GLU A 409 -25.47 0.66 -45.20
C GLU A 409 -25.13 -0.02 -43.88
N ALA A 410 -25.03 -1.35 -43.86
CA ALA A 410 -24.63 -2.11 -42.69
C ALA A 410 -23.22 -1.73 -42.20
N ILE A 411 -22.26 -1.55 -43.12
CA ILE A 411 -20.92 -1.03 -42.77
C ILE A 411 -21.01 0.39 -42.19
N ARG A 412 -21.80 1.29 -42.79
CA ARG A 412 -22.02 2.66 -42.25
C ARG A 412 -22.69 2.66 -40.88
N GLN A 413 -23.53 1.67 -40.57
CA GLN A 413 -24.10 1.47 -39.23
C GLN A 413 -23.04 0.96 -38.24
N GLN A 414 -22.30 -0.11 -38.58
CA GLN A 414 -21.23 -0.65 -37.74
C GLN A 414 -20.12 0.36 -37.44
N VAL A 415 -19.77 1.24 -38.38
CA VAL A 415 -18.81 2.34 -38.15
C VAL A 415 -19.38 3.32 -37.10
N LYS A 416 -20.63 3.76 -37.24
CA LYS A 416 -21.28 4.65 -36.26
C LYS A 416 -21.39 4.01 -34.88
N GLU A 417 -21.70 2.72 -34.80
CA GLU A 417 -21.73 1.97 -33.52
C GLU A 417 -20.35 1.89 -32.87
N ARG A 418 -19.29 1.64 -33.66
CA ARG A 418 -17.90 1.67 -33.19
C ARG A 418 -17.45 3.06 -32.76
N GLU A 419 -17.87 4.12 -33.45
CA GLU A 419 -17.61 5.51 -33.05
C GLU A 419 -18.33 5.86 -31.74
N LEU A 420 -19.61 5.52 -31.62
CA LEU A 420 -20.41 5.76 -30.41
C LEU A 420 -19.86 4.99 -29.21
N THR A 421 -19.49 3.73 -29.38
CA THR A 421 -18.87 2.92 -28.31
C THR A 421 -17.46 3.41 -27.97
N ALA A 422 -16.64 3.84 -28.94
CA ALA A 422 -15.35 4.47 -28.66
C ALA A 422 -15.50 5.81 -27.89
N ILE A 423 -16.51 6.62 -28.23
CA ILE A 423 -16.85 7.85 -27.50
C ILE A 423 -17.35 7.52 -26.08
N ALA A 424 -18.17 6.50 -25.90
CA ALA A 424 -18.63 6.04 -24.59
C ALA A 424 -17.46 5.55 -23.72
N ASN A 425 -16.63 4.64 -24.25
CA ASN A 425 -15.44 4.13 -23.56
C ASN A 425 -14.49 5.28 -23.18
N ARG A 426 -14.26 6.24 -24.08
CA ARG A 426 -13.45 7.44 -23.78
C ARG A 426 -14.07 8.32 -22.69
N ARG A 427 -15.40 8.43 -22.62
CA ARG A 427 -16.10 9.13 -21.53
C ARG A 427 -15.97 8.40 -20.19
N GLU A 428 -16.06 7.07 -20.17
CA GLU A 428 -15.85 6.31 -18.94
C GLU A 428 -14.39 6.38 -18.47
N ILE A 429 -13.40 6.27 -19.36
CA ILE A 429 -11.98 6.46 -19.03
C ILE A 429 -11.72 7.86 -18.43
N PHE A 430 -12.38 8.91 -18.96
CA PHE A 430 -12.28 10.25 -18.35
C PHE A 430 -12.96 10.32 -16.97
N LYS A 431 -14.15 9.74 -16.80
CA LYS A 431 -14.83 9.66 -15.48
C LYS A 431 -13.99 8.88 -14.46
N GLU A 432 -13.35 7.79 -14.86
CA GLU A 432 -12.44 7.02 -14.02
C GLU A 432 -11.19 7.83 -13.66
N ALA A 433 -10.58 8.52 -14.63
CA ALA A 433 -9.45 9.41 -14.36
C ALA A 433 -9.82 10.56 -13.40
N ASP A 434 -11.02 11.12 -13.51
CA ASP A 434 -11.50 12.19 -12.62
C ASP A 434 -11.91 11.67 -11.24
N ARG A 435 -12.50 10.46 -11.14
CA ARG A 435 -12.68 9.75 -9.86
C ARG A 435 -11.34 9.50 -9.17
N LEU A 436 -10.34 8.98 -9.88
CA LEU A 436 -9.01 8.71 -9.33
C LEU A 436 -8.29 10.00 -8.89
N LYS A 437 -8.46 11.12 -9.60
CA LYS A 437 -7.96 12.44 -9.16
C LYS A 437 -8.63 12.89 -7.86
N GLU A 438 -9.95 12.76 -7.75
CA GLU A 438 -10.70 13.21 -6.58
C GLU A 438 -10.49 12.26 -5.38
N GLU A 439 -10.38 10.95 -5.58
CA GLU A 439 -9.93 9.99 -4.56
C GLU A 439 -8.51 10.30 -4.05
N ALA A 440 -7.58 10.61 -4.97
CA ALA A 440 -6.22 11.02 -4.61
C ALA A 440 -6.20 12.36 -3.87
N ARG A 441 -7.07 13.31 -4.24
CA ARG A 441 -7.27 14.58 -3.53
C ARG A 441 -7.81 14.34 -2.12
N GLN A 442 -8.85 13.52 -1.97
CA GLN A 442 -9.42 13.16 -0.67
C GLN A 442 -8.44 12.38 0.20
N ARG A 443 -7.60 11.51 -0.38
CA ARG A 443 -6.49 10.86 0.33
C ARG A 443 -5.48 11.90 0.83
N ARG A 444 -5.06 12.84 -0.02
CA ARG A 444 -4.15 13.95 0.37
C ARG A 444 -4.74 14.83 1.48
N MET A 445 -6.01 15.23 1.38
CA MET A 445 -6.68 16.05 2.41
C MET A 445 -6.76 15.29 3.75
N ARG A 446 -7.23 14.02 3.75
CA ARG A 446 -7.30 13.20 4.96
C ARG A 446 -5.91 12.95 5.59
N ILE A 447 -4.87 12.75 4.79
CA ILE A 447 -3.49 12.62 5.30
C ILE A 447 -3.01 13.96 5.88
N ALA A 448 -3.29 15.10 5.24
CA ALA A 448 -2.94 16.42 5.77
C ALA A 448 -3.63 16.71 7.12
N GLU A 449 -4.94 16.46 7.23
CA GLU A 449 -5.69 16.58 8.48
C GLU A 449 -5.09 15.72 9.61
N ILE A 450 -4.66 14.50 9.31
CA ILE A 450 -4.09 13.58 10.31
C ILE A 450 -2.66 13.99 10.67
N LYS A 451 -1.87 14.51 9.71
CA LYS A 451 -0.58 15.15 10.00
C LYS A 451 -0.77 16.34 10.94
N GLU A 452 -1.73 17.23 10.67
CA GLU A 452 -2.04 18.36 11.56
C GLU A 452 -2.59 17.96 12.93
N LYS A 453 -3.38 16.89 13.03
CA LYS A 453 -3.81 16.32 14.31
C LYS A 453 -2.60 15.83 15.10
N LYS A 454 -1.79 14.93 14.54
CA LYS A 454 -0.56 14.42 15.18
C LYS A 454 0.45 15.50 15.57
N LEU A 455 0.56 16.58 14.81
CA LEU A 455 1.42 17.72 15.16
C LEU A 455 0.84 18.57 16.30
N ARG A 456 -0.48 18.71 16.41
CA ARG A 456 -1.15 19.30 17.58
C ARG A 456 -1.04 18.40 18.80
N ASP A 457 -1.22 17.09 18.64
CA ASP A 457 -1.05 16.09 19.69
C ASP A 457 0.40 16.13 20.22
N LEU A 458 1.40 16.23 19.32
CA LEU A 458 2.81 16.40 19.68
C LEU A 458 3.04 17.66 20.53
N ARG A 459 2.50 18.82 20.11
CA ARG A 459 2.55 20.07 20.89
C ARG A 459 1.84 19.91 22.24
N ALA A 460 0.74 19.16 22.31
CA ALA A 460 -0.01 18.89 23.53
C ALA A 460 0.72 17.92 24.50
N THR A 461 1.67 17.10 24.04
CA THR A 461 2.53 16.28 24.92
C THR A 461 3.58 17.09 25.71
N GLY A 462 3.63 18.42 25.59
CA GLY A 462 4.51 19.28 26.38
C GLY A 462 5.98 19.28 25.95
N LEU A 463 6.30 18.76 24.76
CA LEU A 463 7.63 18.81 24.18
C LEU A 463 8.03 20.24 23.81
N SER A 464 9.32 20.57 23.96
CA SER A 464 9.87 21.87 23.55
C SER A 464 9.53 22.21 22.11
N GLU A 465 9.11 23.45 21.86
CA GLU A 465 8.68 23.92 20.54
C GLU A 465 9.80 23.81 19.48
N ILE A 466 11.07 23.75 19.89
CA ILE A 466 12.22 23.47 19.02
C ILE A 466 12.05 22.11 18.33
N HIS A 467 11.79 21.05 19.10
CA HIS A 467 11.63 19.69 18.55
C HIS A 467 10.33 19.57 17.73
N CYS A 468 9.25 20.20 18.17
CA CYS A 468 7.99 20.27 17.41
C CYS A 468 8.21 20.95 16.04
N SER A 469 8.91 22.08 16.01
CA SER A 469 9.25 22.81 14.79
C SER A 469 10.17 22.02 13.85
N GLU A 470 11.11 21.23 14.39
CA GLU A 470 11.91 20.30 13.60
C GLU A 470 11.06 19.20 12.95
N VAL A 471 10.10 18.61 13.68
CA VAL A 471 9.18 17.61 13.12
C VAL A 471 8.31 18.23 12.04
N GLU A 472 7.75 19.42 12.27
CA GLU A 472 6.96 20.14 11.26
C GLU A 472 7.77 20.44 9.99
N ARG A 473 9.02 20.92 10.13
CA ARG A 473 9.91 21.18 8.98
C ARG A 473 10.21 19.89 8.20
N LYS A 474 10.54 18.79 8.89
CA LYS A 474 10.85 17.49 8.27
C LYS A 474 9.59 16.86 7.62
N ALA A 475 8.42 17.03 8.23
CA ALA A 475 7.14 16.57 7.69
C ALA A 475 6.71 17.35 6.44
N ARG A 476 6.93 18.68 6.40
CA ARG A 476 6.69 19.51 5.21
C ARG A 476 7.68 19.18 4.08
N ALA A 477 8.96 18.96 4.40
CA ALA A 477 9.95 18.48 3.44
C ALA A 477 9.66 17.07 2.89
N SER A 478 8.79 16.29 3.54
CA SER A 478 8.34 14.96 3.11
C SER A 478 7.07 14.98 2.25
N LEU A 479 6.61 16.17 1.80
CA LEU A 479 5.45 16.38 0.93
C LEU A 479 5.84 16.82 -0.51
N HIS A 480 7.14 16.82 -0.82
CA HIS A 480 7.73 17.13 -2.12
C HIS A 480 8.69 16.00 -2.52
#